data_AF-A0AAI9C210-F1
#
_entry.id   AF-A0AAI9C210-F1
#
_cell.length_a   1.000
_cell.length_b   1.000
_cell.length_c   1.000
_cell.angle_alpha   90.00
_cell.angle_beta   90.00
_cell.angle_gamma   90.00
#
_symmetry.space_group_name_H-M   'P 1'
#
loop_
_entity.id
_entity.type
_entity.pdbx_description
1 polymer ?
#
loop_
_entity_poly.entity_id
_entity_poly.type
_entity_poly.pdbx_seq_one_letter_code
_entity_poly.pdbx_strand_id
1 'polypeptide(L)' 'MNQPTTTMHKDSELIDQLGGPAEVARRLGFAMPKGTQRVQNWKYRGIPPFTRVTRTDVFGPAPTDIEQQTPETGATA' A
#
# COMPACT_ATOMS: atom_id res chain seq x y z
N MET A 1 9.84 -12.46 -26.58
CA MET A 1 10.21 -11.45 -25.56
C MET A 1 9.08 -11.36 -24.53
N ASN A 2 9.23 -11.99 -23.37
CA ASN A 2 8.27 -11.81 -22.27
C ASN A 2 8.62 -10.50 -21.56
N GLN A 3 7.79 -9.47 -21.74
CA GLN A 3 7.97 -8.20 -21.03
C GLN A 3 7.80 -8.46 -19.53
N PRO A 4 8.80 -8.18 -18.66
CA PRO A 4 8.54 -8.05 -17.25
C PRO A 4 7.81 -6.73 -17.06
N THR A 5 6.49 -6.71 -17.28
CA THR A 5 5.63 -5.60 -16.88
C THR A 5 5.64 -5.55 -15.37
N THR A 6 6.67 -4.89 -14.82
CA THR A 6 6.82 -4.64 -13.40
C THR A 6 5.82 -3.54 -13.03
N THR A 7 4.54 -3.87 -13.13
CA THR A 7 3.45 -3.03 -12.66
C THR A 7 3.61 -2.98 -11.15
N MET A 8 4.16 -1.87 -10.64
CA MET A 8 4.21 -1.64 -9.21
C MET A 8 2.79 -1.68 -8.65
N HIS A 9 2.61 -2.32 -7.51
CA HIS A 9 1.31 -2.38 -6.86
C HIS A 9 0.90 -0.97 -6.41
N LYS A 10 -0.41 -0.68 -6.35
CA LYS A 10 -0.93 0.60 -5.82
C LYS A 10 -0.38 0.90 -4.41
N ASP A 11 -0.12 -0.15 -3.63
CA ASP A 11 0.49 -0.04 -2.30
C ASP A 11 1.94 0.48 -2.32
N SER A 12 2.62 0.46 -3.46
CA SER A 12 3.96 1.04 -3.61
C SER A 12 3.96 2.53 -3.28
N GLU A 13 2.98 3.27 -3.81
CA GLU A 13 2.86 4.71 -3.58
C GLU A 13 2.56 4.99 -2.10
N LEU A 14 1.71 4.18 -1.47
CA LEU A 14 1.44 4.26 -0.03
C LEU A 14 2.72 4.05 0.79
N ILE A 15 3.53 3.04 0.45
CA ILE A 15 4.80 2.78 1.13
C ILE A 15 5.78 3.94 0.97
N ASP A 16 5.84 4.55 -0.23
CA ASP A 16 6.70 5.71 -0.48
C ASP A 16 6.23 6.95 0.28
N GLN A 17 4.92 7.22 0.35
CA GLN A 17 4.34 8.31 1.14
C GLN A 17 4.59 8.15 2.64
N LEU A 18 4.66 6.92 3.16
CA LEU A 18 4.96 6.62 4.55
C LEU A 18 6.45 6.79 4.93
N GLY A 19 7.30 7.25 4.01
CA GLY A 19 8.74 7.43 4.22
C GLY A 19 9.59 6.28 3.65
N GLY A 20 8.99 5.41 2.84
CA GLY A 20 9.67 4.32 2.16
C GLY A 20 9.75 3.01 2.96
N PRO A 21 10.29 1.95 2.34
CA PRO A 21 10.26 0.60 2.90
C PRO A 21 11.05 0.45 4.21
N ALA A 22 12.11 1.24 4.40
CA ALA A 22 12.92 1.21 5.62
C ALA A 22 12.17 1.80 6.82
N GLU A 23 11.50 2.92 6.62
CA GLU A 23 10.73 3.60 7.67
C GLU A 23 9.48 2.80 8.03
N VAL A 24 8.77 2.27 7.04
CA VAL A 24 7.66 1.35 7.26
C VAL A 24 8.11 0.10 8.01
N ALA A 25 9.25 -0.50 7.66
CA ALA A 25 9.79 -1.66 8.39
C ALA A 25 10.12 -1.34 9.86
N ARG A 26 10.66 -0.14 10.13
CA ARG A 26 10.93 0.35 11.49
C ARG A 26 9.66 0.54 12.30
N ARG A 27 8.66 1.22 11.74
CA ARG A 27 7.34 1.41 12.38
C ARG A 27 6.64 0.08 12.65
N LEU A 28 6.83 -0.90 11.75
CA LEU A 28 6.32 -2.25 11.90
C LEU A 28 7.06 -3.08 12.96
N GLY A 29 8.23 -2.64 13.42
CA GLY A 29 9.05 -3.36 14.39
C GLY A 29 9.74 -4.58 13.79
N PHE A 30 9.95 -4.62 12.48
CA PHE A 30 10.66 -5.73 11.85
C PHE A 30 12.17 -5.66 12.12
N ALA A 31 12.78 -6.83 12.32
CA ALA A 31 14.22 -6.95 12.42
C ALA A 31 14.89 -6.53 11.10
N MET A 32 15.76 -5.52 11.16
CA MET A 32 16.58 -5.11 10.02
C MET A 32 17.78 -6.06 9.86
N PRO A 33 18.25 -6.31 8.62
CA PRO A 33 17.79 -5.72 7.35
C PRO A 33 16.61 -6.47 6.68
N LYS A 34 16.22 -7.64 7.20
CA LYS A 34 15.18 -8.49 6.58
C LYS A 34 13.81 -7.80 6.47
N GLY A 35 13.48 -6.93 7.43
CA GLY A 35 12.25 -6.13 7.43
C GLY A 35 12.12 -5.21 6.22
N THR A 36 13.17 -4.46 5.90
CA THR A 36 13.18 -3.53 4.75
C THR A 36 12.95 -4.27 3.44
N GLN A 37 13.61 -5.41 3.26
CA GLN A 37 13.45 -6.22 2.04
C GLN A 37 12.05 -6.84 1.93
N ARG A 38 11.44 -7.21 3.07
CA ARG A 38 10.05 -7.66 3.09
C ARG A 38 9.08 -6.57 2.65
N VAL A 39 9.24 -5.34 3.13
CA VAL A 39 8.39 -4.21 2.71
C VAL A 39 8.66 -3.84 1.25
N GLN A 40 9.90 -3.89 0.79
CA GLN A 40 10.24 -3.69 -0.62
C GLN A 40 9.53 -4.70 -1.53
N ASN A 41 9.42 -5.96 -1.10
CA ASN A 41 8.63 -6.97 -1.84
C ASN A 41 7.13 -6.64 -1.91
N TRP A 42 6.57 -5.94 -0.91
CA TRP A 42 5.17 -5.50 -0.95
C TRP A 42 4.91 -4.43 -2.00
N LYS A 43 5.91 -3.61 -2.36
CA LYS A 43 5.78 -2.65 -3.48
C LYS A 43 5.46 -3.34 -4.80
N TYR A 44 5.92 -4.59 -4.97
CA TYR A 44 5.69 -5.38 -6.18
C TYR A 44 4.51 -6.35 -6.07
N ARG A 45 4.27 -6.92 -4.88
CA ARG A 45 3.26 -7.98 -4.66
C ARG A 45 1.97 -7.51 -3.98
N GLY A 46 1.97 -6.29 -3.43
CA GLY A 46 0.93 -5.79 -2.54
C GLY A 46 1.23 -6.04 -1.07
N ILE A 47 0.64 -5.22 -0.20
CA ILE A 47 0.75 -5.38 1.26
C ILE A 47 -0.20 -6.49 1.70
N PRO A 48 0.24 -7.45 2.55
CA PRO A 48 -0.64 -8.48 3.07
C PRO A 48 -1.84 -7.85 3.80
N PRO A 49 -3.08 -8.28 3.51
CA PRO A 49 -4.29 -7.67 4.09
C PRO A 49 -4.30 -7.79 5.62
N PHE A 50 -3.79 -8.91 6.16
CA PHE A 50 -3.61 -9.07 7.61
C PHE A 50 -2.72 -7.97 8.20
N THR A 51 -1.55 -7.71 7.61
CA THR A 51 -0.66 -6.63 8.08
C THR A 51 -1.33 -5.27 7.98
N ARG A 52 -2.03 -5.00 6.89
CA ARG A 52 -2.70 -3.71 6.66
C ARG A 52 -3.77 -3.45 7.72
N VAL A 53 -4.56 -4.47 8.07
CA VAL A 53 -5.61 -4.39 9.10
C VAL A 53 -5.03 -4.37 10.52
N THR A 54 -4.02 -5.20 10.82
CA THR A 54 -3.40 -5.23 12.15
C THR A 54 -2.60 -3.96 12.45
N ARG A 55 -2.04 -3.31 11.42
CA ARG A 55 -1.19 -2.13 11.55
C ARG A 55 -1.86 -0.90 10.92
N THR A 56 -3.13 -0.68 11.26
CA THR A 56 -3.87 0.57 11.00
C THR A 56 -3.12 1.79 11.55
N ASP A 57 -2.35 1.61 12.62
CA ASP A 57 -1.47 2.62 13.20
C ASP A 57 -0.38 3.11 12.23
N VAL A 58 0.08 2.24 11.32
CA VAL A 58 1.15 2.56 10.36
C VAL A 58 0.59 2.91 8.99
N PHE A 59 -0.40 2.16 8.50
CA PHE A 59 -0.97 2.32 7.16
C PHE A 59 -2.21 3.22 7.12
N GLY A 60 -2.66 3.73 8.26
CA GLY A 60 -3.94 4.42 8.40
C GLY A 60 -5.14 3.48 8.34
N PRO A 61 -6.36 3.99 8.54
CA PRO A 61 -7.58 3.25 8.20
C PRO A 61 -7.44 2.73 6.77
N ALA A 62 -7.82 1.46 6.54
CA ALA A 62 -7.95 0.95 5.18
C ALA A 62 -8.77 1.99 4.40
N PRO A 63 -8.36 2.39 3.18
CA PRO A 63 -9.16 3.30 2.39
C PRO A 63 -10.50 2.60 2.21
N THR A 64 -11.47 3.07 2.97
CA THR A 64 -12.85 2.66 2.82
C THR A 64 -13.15 3.06 1.38
N ASP A 65 -13.48 2.08 0.53
CA ASP A 65 -13.72 2.27 -0.91
C ASP A 65 -14.88 3.24 -1.23
N ILE A 66 -15.45 3.89 -0.21
CA ILE A 66 -16.38 5.01 -0.29
C ILE A 66 -15.65 6.31 -0.71
N GLU A 67 -15.08 6.37 -1.92
CA GLU A 67 -14.91 7.66 -2.64
C GLU A 67 -14.51 7.48 -4.13
N GLN A 68 -14.60 6.30 -4.75
CA GLN A 68 -14.32 6.17 -6.20
C GLN A 68 -15.46 5.54 -7.01
N GLN A 69 -16.67 5.59 -6.45
CA GLN A 69 -17.91 5.42 -7.20
C GLN A 69 -18.87 6.56 -6.84
N THR A 70 -18.66 7.73 -7.43
CA THR A 70 -19.76 8.64 -7.78
C THR A 70 -20.15 8.37 -9.24
N PRO A 71 -21.05 7.42 -9.53
CA PRO A 71 -21.87 7.49 -10.72
C PRO A 71 -23.21 8.09 -10.34
N GLU A 72 -23.31 9.42 -10.30
CA GLU A 72 -24.60 10.10 -10.38
C GLU A 72 -24.53 11.27 -11.36
N THR A 73 -24.58 10.87 -12.62
CA THR A 73 -25.36 11.54 -13.66
C THR A 73 -26.74 11.95 -13.12
N GLY A 74 -27.13 13.23 -13.29
CA GLY A 74 -28.55 13.61 -13.24
C GLY A 74 -28.86 15.06 -12.88
N ALA A 75 -28.95 15.90 -13.92
CA ALA A 75 -30.01 16.88 -14.18
C ALA A 75 -30.70 17.66 -13.04
N THR A 76 -30.70 18.99 -13.16
CA THR A 76 -31.80 19.97 -12.96
C THR A 76 -31.17 21.36 -12.86
N ALA A 77 -31.60 22.46 -13.48
CA ALA A 77 -32.70 22.81 -14.38
C ALA A 77 -32.31 24.11 -15.11
#